data_AF-A0A381R6H4-F1
#
_entry.id   AF-A0A381R6H4-F1
#
_cell.length_a   1.000
_cell.length_b   1.000
_cell.length_c   1.000
_cell.angle_alpha   90.00
_cell.angle_beta   90.00
_cell.angle_gamma   90.00
#
_symmetry.space_group_name_H-M   'P 1'
#
loop_
_entity.id
_entity.type
_entity.pdbx_description
1 polymer ?
#
loop_
_entity_poly.entity_id
_entity_poly.type
_entity_poly.pdbx_seq_one_letter_code
_entity_poly.pdbx_strand_id
1 'polypeptide(L)' 'MENIRLGLRIIGYGGLLLFVVQIVNLWLELFEPSETLIYWTLGVGMGSLFILVLVDRLTNDEDRHYSKTVEK' A
#
# COMPACT_ATOMS: atom_id res chain seq x y z
N MET A 1 -11.24 3.24 12.58
CA MET A 1 -10.31 2.28 11.95
C MET A 1 -10.66 2.02 10.50
N GLU A 2 -11.93 1.80 10.18
CA GLU A 2 -12.37 1.49 8.81
C GLU A 2 -12.06 2.58 7.78
N ASN A 3 -12.31 3.86 8.11
CA ASN A 3 -11.98 4.98 7.21
C ASN A 3 -10.47 5.12 6.93
N ILE A 4 -9.63 4.82 7.92
CA ILE A 4 -8.16 4.84 7.76
C ILE A 4 -7.74 3.70 6.83
N ARG A 5 -8.30 2.52 7.04
CA ARG A 5 -8.08 1.32 6.22
C ARG A 5 -8.49 1.56 4.75
N LEU A 6 -9.64 2.21 4.56
CA LEU A 6 -10.16 2.59 3.26
C LEU A 6 -9.28 3.65 2.58
N GLY A 7 -8.84 4.68 3.32
CA GLY A 7 -7.91 5.69 2.81
C GLY A 7 -6.58 5.10 2.36
N LEU A 8 -5.98 4.22 3.18
CA LEU A 8 -4.75 3.50 2.83
C LEU A 8 -4.94 2.57 1.61
N ARG A 9 -6.09 1.91 1.46
CA ARG A 9 -6.39 1.14 0.24
C ARG A 9 -6.43 2.02 -0.99
N ILE A 10 -7.14 3.15 -0.93
CA ILE A 10 -7.25 4.07 -2.07
C ILE A 10 -5.88 4.61 -2.45
N ILE A 11 -5.09 5.09 -1.48
CA ILE A 11 -3.75 5.63 -1.73
C ILE A 11 -2.82 4.53 -2.25
N GLY A 12 -2.85 3.35 -1.64
CA GLY A 12 -2.04 2.20 -2.05
C GLY A 12 -2.32 1.73 -3.47
N TYR A 13 -3.57 1.40 -3.78
CA TYR A 13 -3.96 0.96 -5.11
C TYR A 13 -3.86 2.08 -6.16
N GLY A 14 -4.19 3.32 -5.79
CA GLY A 14 -4.01 4.47 -6.67
C GLY A 14 -2.53 4.71 -7.01
N GLY A 15 -1.63 4.63 -6.02
CA GLY A 15 -0.19 4.74 -6.22
C GLY A 15 0.37 3.64 -7.12
N LEU A 16 -0.05 2.38 -6.92
CA LEU A 16 0.34 1.27 -7.80
C LEU A 16 -0.21 1.41 -9.22
N LEU A 17 -1.45 1.88 -9.37
CA LEU A 17 -2.04 2.14 -10.68
C LEU A 17 -1.22 3.21 -11.43
N LEU A 18 -0.89 4.31 -10.75
CA LEU A 18 -0.05 5.36 -11.32
C LEU A 18 1.35 4.84 -11.68
N PHE A 19 1.94 3.99 -10.84
CA PHE A 19 3.21 3.33 -11.15
C PHE A 19 3.11 2.49 -12.44
N VAL A 20 2.06 1.66 -12.59
CA VAL A 20 1.84 0.89 -13.82
C VAL A 20 1.69 1.81 -15.03
N VAL A 21 0.96 2.92 -14.90
CA VAL A 21 0.84 3.93 -15.96
C VAL A 21 2.21 4.51 -16.33
N GLN A 22 3.07 4.80 -15.35
CA GLN A 22 4.44 5.29 -15.61
C GLN A 22 5.29 4.23 -16.33
N ILE A 23 5.18 2.95 -15.96
CA ILE A 23 5.88 1.87 -16.66
C ILE A 23 5.38 1.74 -18.11
N VAL A 24 4.06 1.79 -18.33
CA VAL A 24 3.49 1.78 -19.68
C VAL A 24 3.94 3.00 -20.49
N ASN A 25 4.04 4.17 -19.83
CA ASN A 25 4.53 5.39 -20.46
C ASN A 25 5.98 5.25 -20.94
N LEU A 26 6.85 4.48 -20.28
CA LEU A 26 8.21 4.20 -20.77
C LEU A 26 8.21 3.43 -22.11
N TRP A 27 7.17 2.64 -22.38
CA TRP A 27 7.06 1.87 -23.63
C TRP A 27 6.41 2.68 -24.76
N LEU A 28 5.44 3.51 -24.42
CA LEU A 28 4.65 4.26 -25.40
C LEU A 28 5.13 5.70 -25.60
N GLU A 29 6.04 6.18 -24.76
CA GLU A 29 6.59 7.54 -24.76
C GLU A 29 5.51 8.64 -24.82
N LEU A 30 4.36 8.43 -24.16
CA LEU A 30 3.22 9.37 -24.19
C LEU A 30 3.54 10.72 -23.50
N PHE A 31 4.41 10.68 -22.50
CA PHE A 31 4.88 11.83 -21.72
C PHE A 31 6.37 11.68 -21.42
N GLU A 32 7.03 12.79 -21.08
CA GLU A 32 8.43 12.77 -20.66
C GLU A 32 8.60 11.89 -19.41
N PRO A 33 9.37 10.79 -19.51
CA PRO A 33 9.51 9.85 -18.42
C PRO A 33 10.33 10.46 -17.28
N SER A 34 9.85 10.28 -16.06
CA SER A 34 10.55 10.75 -14.86
C SER A 34 10.80 9.58 -13.92
N GLU A 35 12.07 9.23 -13.75
CA GLU A 35 12.49 8.21 -12.78
C GLU A 35 12.02 8.55 -11.37
N THR A 36 12.07 9.83 -11.00
CA THR A 36 11.58 10.32 -9.70
C THR A 36 10.11 9.98 -9.49
N LEU A 37 9.25 10.21 -10.49
CA LEU A 37 7.83 9.88 -10.40
C LEU A 37 7.59 8.37 -10.31
N ILE A 38 8.39 7.56 -11.03
CA ILE A 38 8.32 6.10 -10.96
C ILE A 38 8.63 5.61 -9.55
N TYR A 39 9.74 6.03 -8.97
CA TYR A 39 10.11 5.64 -7.61
C TYR A 39 9.12 6.15 -6.57
N TRP A 40 8.61 7.37 -6.75
CA TRP A 40 7.65 7.97 -5.82
C TRP A 40 6.31 7.25 -5.83
N THR A 41 5.76 6.97 -7.02
CA THR A 41 4.48 6.23 -7.15
C THR A 41 4.59 4.80 -6.63
N LEU A 42 5.72 4.12 -6.88
CA LEU A 42 6.01 2.81 -6.31
C LEU A 42 6.08 2.87 -4.78
N GLY A 43 6.84 3.82 -4.24
CA GLY A 43 7.05 3.98 -2.80
C GLY A 43 5.76 4.32 -2.06
N VAL A 44 4.95 5.23 -2.59
CA VAL A 44 3.65 5.59 -2.02
C VAL A 44 2.67 4.41 -2.09
N GLY A 45 2.61 3.72 -3.23
CA GLY A 45 1.73 2.56 -3.42
C GLY A 45 2.08 1.41 -2.46
N MET A 46 3.33 0.95 -2.49
CA MET A 46 3.82 -0.11 -1.62
C MET A 46 3.78 0.29 -0.14
N GLY A 47 4.25 1.48 0.20
CA GLY A 47 4.31 1.96 1.58
C GLY A 47 2.93 2.05 2.21
N SER A 48 1.94 2.55 1.48
CA SER A 48 0.56 2.64 1.96
C SER A 48 -0.06 1.26 2.19
N LEU A 49 0.14 0.31 1.28
CA LEU A 49 -0.34 -1.07 1.45
C LEU A 49 0.40 -1.81 2.57
N PHE A 50 1.69 -1.54 2.77
CA PHE A 50 2.44 -2.12 3.87
C PHE A 50 1.92 -1.62 5.22
N ILE A 51 1.68 -0.31 5.36
CA ILE A 51 1.06 0.27 6.55
C ILE A 51 -0.35 -0.30 6.76
N LEU A 52 -1.12 -0.51 5.68
CA LEU A 52 -2.44 -1.12 5.75
C LEU A 52 -2.37 -2.52 6.39
N VAL A 53 -1.43 -3.36 5.96
CA VAL A 53 -1.22 -4.70 6.53
C VAL A 53 -0.80 -4.63 8.00
N LEU A 54 0.06 -3.68 8.37
CA LEU A 54 0.43 -3.45 9.77
C LEU A 54 -0.78 -3.04 10.62
N VAL A 55 -1.59 -2.11 10.13
CA VAL A 55 -2.81 -1.68 10.81
C VAL A 55 -3.78 -2.85 10.96
N ASP A 56 -3.97 -3.65 9.91
CA ASP A 56 -4.83 -4.84 9.96
C ASP A 56 -4.34 -5.83 11.02
N ARG A 57 -3.02 -6.10 11.07
CA ARG A 57 -2.44 -7.00 12.07
C ARG A 57 -2.58 -6.48 13.49
N LEU A 58 -2.32 -5.19 13.73
CA LEU A 58 -2.41 -4.57 15.06
C LEU A 58 -3.86 -4.49 15.57
N THR A 59 -4.83 -4.43 14.66
CA THR A 59 -6.26 -4.31 15.00
C THR A 59 -6.97 -5.67 14.99
N ASN A 60 -6.30 -6.76 14.59
CA ASN A 60 -6.91 -8.08 14.57
C ASN A 60 -6.98 -8.64 16.00
N ASP A 61 -8.19 -8.77 16.54
CA ASP A 61 -8.44 -9.29 17.90
C ASP A 61 -8.13 -10.79 18.03
N GLU A 62 -8.04 -11.53 16.93
CA GLU A 62 -7.65 -12.96 16.94
C GLU A 62 -6.21 -13.15 17.46
N ASP A 63 -5.25 -12.29 17.10
CA ASP A 63 -3.87 -12.35 17.61
C ASP A 63 -3.82 -12.07 19.13
N ARG A 64 -4.73 -11.22 19.64
CA ARG A 64 -4.89 -10.98 21.09
C ARG A 64 -5.51 -12.16 21.83
N HIS A 65 -6.31 -12.98 21.16
CA HIS A 65 -6.94 -14.14 21.79
C HIS A 65 -5.95 -15.29 21.95
N TYR A 66 -5.11 -15.54 20.93
CA TYR A 66 -4.03 -16.54 21.01
C TYR A 66 -2.92 -16.15 21.99
N SER A 67 -2.57 -14.86 22.11
CA SER A 67 -1.58 -14.44 23.13
C SER A 67 -2.05 -14.71 24.57
N LYS A 68 -3.37 -14.74 24.81
CA LYS A 68 -3.95 -14.99 26.13
C LYS A 68 -4.19 -16.46 26.47
N THR A 69 -4.23 -17.33 25.46
CA THR A 69 -4.52 -18.76 25.64
C THR A 69 -3.28 -19.65 25.66
N VAL A 70 -2.12 -19.14 25.22
CA VAL A 70 -0.86 -19.90 25.20
C VAL A 70 -0.07 -19.76 26.52
N GLU A 71 -0.48 -18.88 27.44
CA GLU A 71 0.12 -18.74 28.79
C GLU A 71 -0.62 -19.52 29.91
N LYS A 72 -1.07 -20.75 29.67
CA LYS A 72 -1.51 -21.64 30.77
C LYS A 72 -0.86 -23.01 30.70
#